data_AF-A0A512E2V5-F1
#
_entry.id   AF-A0A512E2V5-F1
#
_cell.length_a   1.000
_cell.length_b   1.000
_cell.length_c   1.000
_cell.angle_alpha   90.00
_cell.angle_beta   90.00
_cell.angle_gamma   90.00
#
_symmetry.space_group_name_H-M   'P 1'
#
loop_
_entity.id
_entity.type
_entity.pdbx_description
1 polymer ?
#
loop_
_entity_poly.entity_id
_entity_poly.type
_entity_poly.pdbx_seq_one_letter_code
_entity_poly.pdbx_strand_id
1 'polypeptide(L)'
;MAVAHVALRAMIDSRITSATALHAIGVMSHHADETGAIHPADDGQIVTDPEYLSRRLGVTKAAIFRVYNLLVELGYIDWRKAARGAERTAGITGQVRLIVSAQ
;
A
#
# COMPACT_ATOMS: atom_id res chain seq x y z
N MET A 1 7.84 10.15 11.98
CA MET A 1 8.93 9.13 12.08
C MET A 1 8.44 7.67 12.02
N ALA A 2 7.22 7.35 12.49
CA ALA A 2 6.71 5.97 12.52
C ALA A 2 6.58 5.30 11.13
N VAL A 3 6.16 6.04 10.10
CA VAL A 3 6.02 5.51 8.72
C VAL A 3 7.35 5.10 8.09
N ALA A 4 8.40 5.92 8.26
CA ALA A 4 9.73 5.58 7.76
C ALA A 4 10.25 4.29 8.42
N HIS A 5 9.87 4.04 9.67
CA HIS A 5 10.17 2.80 10.38
C HIS A 5 9.45 1.59 9.76
N VAL A 6 8.21 1.74 9.27
CA VAL A 6 7.48 0.67 8.57
C VAL A 6 8.18 0.28 7.27
N ALA A 7 8.58 1.26 6.44
CA ALA A 7 9.32 1.01 5.20
C ALA A 7 10.67 0.34 5.48
N LEU A 8 11.43 0.85 6.45
CA LEU A 8 12.72 0.28 6.84
C LEU A 8 12.57 -1.15 7.37
N ARG A 9 11.56 -1.39 8.22
CA ARG A 9 11.25 -2.72 8.75
C ARG A 9 10.90 -3.69 7.63
N ALA A 10 10.21 -3.26 6.59
CA ALA A 10 9.94 -4.11 5.42
C ALA A 10 11.21 -4.40 4.62
N MET A 11 12.11 -3.41 4.45
CA MET A 11 13.37 -3.60 3.72
C MET A 11 14.31 -4.63 4.36
N ILE A 12 14.26 -4.78 5.70
CA ILE A 12 15.10 -5.74 6.43
C ILE A 12 14.36 -7.04 6.78
N ASP A 13 13.07 -7.17 6.44
CA ASP A 13 12.31 -8.39 6.69
C ASP A 13 12.62 -9.44 5.62
N SER A 14 13.37 -10.47 6.03
CA SER A 14 13.80 -11.56 5.16
C SER A 14 12.64 -12.37 4.56
N ARG A 15 11.42 -12.23 5.09
CA ARG A 15 10.22 -12.87 4.54
C ARG A 15 9.72 -12.17 3.27
N ILE A 16 10.11 -10.91 3.04
CA ILE A 16 9.77 -10.17 1.82
C ILE A 16 10.83 -10.44 0.75
N THR A 17 10.55 -11.43 -0.09
CA THR A 17 11.43 -11.80 -1.22
C THR A 17 11.06 -11.09 -2.54
N SER A 18 10.02 -10.25 -2.51
CA SER A 18 9.50 -9.56 -3.70
C SER A 18 9.97 -8.11 -3.74
N ALA A 19 10.78 -7.77 -4.76
CA ALA A 19 11.14 -6.39 -5.04
C ALA A 19 9.91 -5.51 -5.31
N THR A 20 8.86 -6.07 -5.92
CA THR A 20 7.57 -5.37 -6.11
C THR A 20 6.93 -5.00 -4.79
N ALA A 21 6.99 -5.87 -3.77
CA ALA A 21 6.45 -5.57 -2.45
C ALA A 21 7.23 -4.45 -1.75
N LEU A 22 8.56 -4.49 -1.83
CA LEU A 22 9.43 -3.44 -1.29
C LEU A 22 9.20 -2.09 -1.98
N HIS A 23 9.05 -2.07 -3.31
CA HIS A 23 8.74 -0.84 -4.03
C HIS A 23 7.32 -0.34 -3.74
N ALA A 24 6.34 -1.22 -3.66
CA ALA A 24 4.97 -0.85 -3.33
C ALA A 24 4.88 -0.22 -1.94
N ILE A 25 5.50 -0.83 -0.92
CA ILE A 25 5.50 -0.26 0.44
C ILE A 25 6.32 1.04 0.51
N GLY A 26 7.42 1.15 -0.25
CA GLY A 26 8.18 2.39 -0.36
C GLY A 26 7.33 3.54 -0.93
N VAL A 27 6.61 3.29 -2.02
CA VAL A 27 5.68 4.26 -2.62
C VAL A 27 4.57 4.62 -1.63
N MET A 28 3.91 3.64 -1.01
CA MET A 28 2.83 3.88 -0.04
C MET A 28 3.32 4.67 1.18
N SER A 29 4.51 4.37 1.68
CA SER A 29 5.13 5.06 2.83
C SER A 29 5.50 6.50 2.53
N HIS A 30 5.87 6.81 1.29
CA HIS A 30 6.17 8.18 0.90
C HIS A 30 4.93 9.09 0.97
N HIS A 31 3.74 8.53 0.73
CA HIS A 31 2.47 9.26 0.74
C HIS A 31 1.67 9.08 2.04
N ALA A 32 2.23 8.41 3.04
CA ALA A 32 1.53 8.16 4.30
C ALA A 32 1.82 9.24 5.35
N ASP A 33 0.79 9.63 6.09
CA ASP A 33 0.94 10.47 7.29
C ASP A 33 1.36 9.66 8.52
N GLU A 34 1.59 10.35 9.63
CA GLU A 34 2.06 9.73 10.87
C GLU A 34 1.11 8.68 11.46
N THR A 35 -0.17 8.70 11.07
CA THR A 35 -1.19 7.72 11.48
C THR A 35 -1.24 6.51 10.56
N GLY A 36 -0.42 6.50 9.51
CA GLY A 36 -0.41 5.46 8.48
C GLY A 36 -1.50 5.62 7.41
N ALA A 37 -2.26 6.72 7.41
CA ALA A 37 -3.22 6.99 6.34
C ALA A 37 -2.46 7.43 5.08
N ILE A 38 -2.76 6.77 3.95
CA ILE A 38 -2.07 7.01 2.68
C ILE A 38 -2.88 8.04 1.89
N HIS A 39 -2.25 9.18 1.61
CA HIS A 39 -2.85 10.28 0.87
C HIS A 39 -2.67 10.08 -0.64
N PRO A 40 -3.52 10.70 -1.48
CA PRO A 40 -3.30 10.75 -2.91
C PRO A 40 -1.95 11.38 -3.28
N ALA A 41 -1.50 11.15 -4.51
CA ALA A 41 -0.38 11.88 -5.08
C ALA A 41 -0.77 13.34 -5.39
N ASP A 42 0.22 14.18 -5.71
CA ASP A 42 0.02 15.61 -5.98
C ASP A 42 -0.96 15.88 -7.15
N ASP A 43 -1.10 14.92 -8.06
CA ASP A 43 -2.05 14.95 -9.18
C ASP A 43 -3.46 14.42 -8.82
N GLY A 44 -3.70 14.12 -7.55
CA GLY A 44 -4.95 13.60 -7.02
C GLY A 44 -5.16 12.09 -7.24
N GLN A 45 -4.21 11.36 -7.84
CA GLN A 45 -4.35 9.93 -8.04
C GLN A 45 -4.22 9.16 -6.72
N ILE A 46 -5.09 8.17 -6.53
CA ILE A 46 -5.09 7.31 -5.34
C ILE A 46 -3.89 6.36 -5.44
N VAL A 47 -2.87 6.61 -4.61
CA VAL A 47 -1.61 5.85 -4.61
C VAL A 47 -1.81 4.37 -4.27
N THR A 48 -2.88 4.06 -3.54
CA THR A 48 -3.27 2.70 -3.14
C THR A 48 -4.13 1.98 -4.18
N ASP A 49 -4.47 2.64 -5.30
CA ASP A 49 -5.16 1.99 -6.41
C ASP A 49 -4.22 0.97 -7.08
N PRO A 50 -4.62 -0.31 -7.21
CA PRO A 50 -3.86 -1.29 -7.95
C PRO A 50 -3.50 -0.86 -9.38
N GLU A 51 -4.34 -0.04 -10.04
CA GLU A 51 -4.02 0.50 -11.37
C GLU A 51 -2.91 1.55 -11.34
N TYR A 52 -2.88 2.37 -10.30
CA TYR A 52 -1.80 3.33 -10.11
C TYR A 52 -0.47 2.60 -9.89
N LEU A 53 -0.42 1.65 -8.95
CA LEU A 53 0.81 0.90 -8.67
C LEU A 53 1.23 -0.01 -9.82
N SER A 54 0.28 -0.60 -10.54
CA SER A 54 0.56 -1.40 -11.73
C SER A 54 1.32 -0.60 -12.79
N ARG A 55 0.82 0.60 -13.12
CA ARG A 55 1.48 1.51 -14.06
C ARG A 55 2.83 2.01 -13.53
N ARG A 56 2.88 2.43 -12.27
CA ARG A 56 4.09 3.01 -11.67
C ARG A 56 5.23 2.00 -11.51
N LEU A 57 4.91 0.76 -11.18
CA LEU A 57 5.90 -0.30 -10.95
C LEU A 57 6.15 -1.18 -12.18
N GLY A 58 5.41 -0.97 -13.28
CA GLY A 58 5.56 -1.77 -14.50
C GLY A 58 5.16 -3.25 -14.33
N VAL A 59 4.20 -3.53 -13.45
CA VAL A 59 3.73 -4.91 -13.15
C VAL A 59 2.24 -5.03 -13.38
N THR A 60 1.71 -6.25 -13.43
CA THR A 60 0.26 -6.46 -13.60
C THR A 60 -0.51 -6.14 -12.32
N LYS A 61 -1.78 -5.72 -12.43
CA LYS A 61 -2.70 -5.57 -11.27
C LYS A 61 -2.76 -6.82 -10.40
N ALA A 62 -2.72 -8.00 -11.02
CA ALA A 62 -2.70 -9.28 -10.30
C ALA A 62 -1.43 -9.45 -9.44
N ALA A 63 -0.28 -8.93 -9.88
CA ALA A 63 0.92 -8.88 -9.05
C ALA A 63 0.74 -7.92 -7.86
N ILE A 64 0.12 -6.75 -8.07
CA ILE A 64 -0.18 -5.82 -6.98
C ILE A 64 -1.11 -6.44 -5.93
N PHE A 65 -2.17 -7.14 -6.33
CA PHE A 65 -3.04 -7.84 -5.37
C PHE A 65 -2.31 -8.93 -4.59
N ARG A 66 -1.36 -9.65 -5.21
CA ARG A 66 -0.51 -10.61 -4.49
C ARG A 66 0.42 -9.92 -3.48
N VAL A 67 0.97 -8.77 -3.85
CA VAL A 67 1.75 -7.93 -2.94
C VAL A 67 0.90 -7.45 -1.76
N TYR A 68 -0.35 -7.02 -1.99
CA TYR A 68 -1.24 -6.61 -0.90
C TYR A 68 -1.51 -7.77 0.06
N ASN A 69 -1.81 -8.96 -0.45
CA ASN A 69 -2.01 -10.13 0.41
C ASN A 69 -0.78 -10.44 1.26
N LEU A 70 0.42 -10.42 0.67
CA LEU A 70 1.69 -10.62 1.39
C LEU A 70 1.89 -9.57 2.48
N LEU A 71 1.71 -8.28 2.16
CA LEU A 71 1.93 -7.21 3.12
C LEU A 71 0.88 -7.19 4.25
N VAL A 72 -0.35 -7.63 3.98
CA VAL A 72 -1.39 -7.86 5.00
C VAL A 72 -1.00 -9.02 5.91
N GLU A 73 -0.61 -10.15 5.34
CA GLU A 73 -0.18 -11.36 6.08
C GLU A 73 0.98 -11.06 7.03
N LEU A 74 1.93 -10.24 6.58
CA LEU A 74 3.10 -9.85 7.37
C LEU A 74 2.83 -8.68 8.35
N GLY A 75 1.63 -8.09 8.32
CA GLY A 75 1.21 -7.04 9.24
C GLY A 75 1.83 -5.67 8.95
N TYR A 76 2.13 -5.38 7.68
CA TYR A 76 2.62 -4.06 7.25
C TYR A 76 1.49 -3.12 6.85
N ILE A 77 0.42 -3.67 6.27
CA ILE A 77 -0.73 -2.89 5.81
C ILE A 77 -2.03 -3.53 6.29
N ASP A 78 -3.04 -2.69 6.48
CA ASP A 78 -4.43 -3.10 6.51
C ASP A 78 -5.05 -2.78 5.15
N TRP A 79 -5.61 -3.78 4.49
CA TRP A 79 -6.27 -3.62 3.20
C TRP A 79 -7.74 -3.99 3.32
N ARG A 80 -8.59 -2.96 3.32
CA ARG A 80 -10.03 -3.11 3.24
C ARG A 80 -10.46 -2.99 1.79
N LYS A 81 -10.87 -4.12 1.21
CA LYS A 81 -11.49 -4.13 -0.11
C LYS A 81 -12.79 -3.31 -0.08
N ALA A 82 -12.99 -2.45 -1.08
CA ALA A 82 -14.20 -1.63 -1.15
C ALA A 82 -15.45 -2.53 -1.16
N ALA A 83 -16.42 -2.19 -0.33
CA ALA A 83 -17.70 -2.87 -0.32
C ALA A 83 -18.43 -2.59 -1.65
N ARG A 84 -19.25 -3.54 -2.11
CA ARG A 84 -20.09 -3.30 -3.30
C ARG A 84 -21.08 -2.17 -2.96
N GLY A 85 -20.91 -1.00 -3.59
CA GLY A 85 -21.72 0.19 -3.30
C GLY A 85 -21.01 1.49 -3.70
N ALA A 86 -21.30 2.57 -2.97
CA ALA A 86 -20.83 3.93 -3.24
C ALA A 86 -19.31 4.06 -3.45
N GLU A 87 -18.50 3.25 -2.77
CA GLU A 87 -17.05 3.23 -2.90
C GLU A 87 -16.59 2.82 -4.30
N ARG A 88 -17.20 1.79 -4.90
CA ARG A 88 -16.91 1.40 -6.30
C ARG A 88 -17.42 2.42 -7.31
N THR A 89 -18.55 3.06 -7.04
CA THR A 89 -19.10 4.12 -7.91
C THR A 89 -18.22 5.37 -7.93
N ALA A 90 -17.49 5.63 -6.84
CA ALA A 90 -16.45 6.65 -6.74
C ALA A 90 -15.09 6.21 -7.32
N GLY A 91 -15.00 5.04 -7.95
CA GLY A 91 -13.75 4.51 -8.51
C GLY A 91 -12.78 3.96 -7.45
N ILE A 92 -13.20 3.85 -6.19
CA ILE A 92 -12.34 3.37 -5.10
C ILE A 92 -12.35 1.85 -5.10
N THR A 93 -11.19 1.25 -5.40
CA THR A 93 -11.01 -0.21 -5.44
C THR A 93 -10.87 -0.82 -4.03
N GLY A 94 -10.40 -0.03 -3.07
CA GLY A 94 -10.25 -0.39 -1.66
C GLY A 94 -9.43 0.67 -0.93
N GLN A 95 -9.44 0.61 0.39
CA GLN A 95 -8.62 1.46 1.24
C GLN A 95 -7.45 0.64 1.75
N VAL A 96 -6.24 1.18 1.61
CA VAL A 96 -5.03 0.62 2.20
C VAL A 96 -4.51 1.61 3.23
N ARG A 97 -4.13 1.10 4.39
CA ARG A 97 -3.50 1.86 5.47
C ARG A 97 -2.21 1.16 5.89
N LEU A 98 -1.18 1.92 6.22
CA LEU A 98 0.01 1.37 6.86
C LEU A 98 -0.25 1.08 8.33
N ILE A 99 0.17 -0.08 8.81
CA ILE A 99 0.14 -0.41 10.24
C ILE A 99 1.37 0.22 10.89
N VAL A 100 1.20 1.44 11.39
CA VAL A 100 2.20 2.10 12.23
C VAL A 100 2.02 1.62 13.67
N SER A 101 3.02 0.96 14.25
CA SER A 101 2.98 0.62 15.67
C SER A 101 2.98 1.93 16.48
N ALA A 102 2.00 2.10 17.35
CA ALA A 102 2.08 3.12 18.40
C ALA A 102 3.30 2.77 19.26
N GLN A 103 4.29 3.67 19.30
CA GLN A 103 5.42 3.55 20.23
C GLN A 103 4.94 3.75 21.66
#